data_AF-A0A1V3WV33-F1
#
_entry.id   AF-A0A1V3WV33-F1
#
_cell.length_a   1.000
_cell.length_b   1.000
_cell.length_c   1.000
_cell.angle_alpha   90.00
_cell.angle_beta   90.00
_cell.angle_gamma   90.00
#
_symmetry.space_group_name_H-M   'P 1'
#
loop_
_entity.id
_entity.type
_entity.pdbx_description
1 polymer ?
#
loop_
_entity_poly.entity_id
_entity_poly.type
_entity_poly.pdbx_seq_one_letter_code
_entity_poly.pdbx_strand_id
1 'polypeptide(L)'
;MIEKAYGAGPCSGQLTDIEHIVLLMQENRSFDHYFGTLSDIDGFDTASPLFQQKGWDPRTQSLDPSGITLPFRFDTTRAPFLNGACINDPDHDWIAIHQSWNGGANDNWLPAQARTRSAANTPATMGYHTRRDIPIHYLLADTFTVCDHYFCSVLGPTSPNRLYWLSAWIDPAGTNGGHWWRPPPPRRSGRSTGASCRRTSAMPASVGRCTATSH
;
A
#
# COMPACT_ATOMS: atom_id res chain seq x y z
N MET A 1 -26.49 6.83 17.86
CA MET A 1 -26.00 5.87 16.83
C MET A 1 -24.83 5.06 17.36
N ILE A 2 -23.76 5.69 17.87
CA ILE A 2 -22.56 4.98 18.36
C ILE A 2 -22.81 4.13 19.63
N GLU A 3 -23.61 4.60 20.60
CA GLU A 3 -23.90 3.83 21.82
C GLU A 3 -24.71 2.54 21.59
N LYS A 4 -25.46 2.45 20.49
CA LYS A 4 -26.22 1.25 20.13
C LYS A 4 -25.32 0.10 19.64
N ALA A 5 -24.11 0.41 19.16
CA ALA A 5 -23.18 -0.58 18.63
C ALA A 5 -22.39 -1.31 19.73
N TYR A 6 -22.18 -0.69 20.90
CA TYR A 6 -21.39 -1.26 22.00
C TYR A 6 -22.18 -2.21 22.92
N GLY A 7 -23.51 -2.28 22.79
CA GLY A 7 -24.39 -2.99 23.72
C GLY A 7 -24.98 -4.31 23.24
N ALA A 8 -24.71 -4.73 22.00
CA ALA A 8 -25.16 -6.02 21.52
C ALA A 8 -24.13 -7.08 21.94
N GLY A 9 -24.45 -7.85 22.99
CA GLY A 9 -23.81 -9.16 23.22
C GLY A 9 -24.02 -10.09 22.01
N PRO A 10 -23.71 -11.40 22.10
CA PRO A 10 -23.97 -12.34 21.01
C PRO A 10 -25.48 -12.50 20.82
N CYS A 11 -26.10 -11.56 20.15
CA CYS A 11 -27.49 -11.55 19.78
C CYS A 11 -27.61 -12.14 18.38
N SER A 12 -28.68 -12.90 18.17
CA SER A 12 -29.11 -13.45 16.89
C SER A 12 -29.58 -12.35 15.93
N GLY A 13 -28.69 -11.41 15.58
CA GLY A 13 -28.96 -10.43 14.55
C GLY A 13 -29.18 -11.15 13.22
N GLN A 14 -30.28 -10.84 12.55
CA GLN A 14 -30.54 -11.31 11.20
C GLN A 14 -29.98 -10.30 10.19
N LEU A 15 -29.63 -10.76 8.98
CA LEU A 15 -29.17 -9.86 7.92
C LEU A 15 -30.21 -8.76 7.60
N THR A 16 -31.49 -9.05 7.85
CA THR A 16 -32.62 -8.12 7.72
C THR A 16 -32.59 -6.97 8.72
N ASP A 17 -31.81 -7.06 9.80
CA ASP A 17 -31.68 -6.01 10.81
C ASP A 17 -30.71 -4.90 10.37
N ILE A 18 -29.98 -5.10 9.26
CA ILE A 18 -29.01 -4.13 8.72
C ILE A 18 -29.72 -3.16 7.76
N GLU A 19 -29.90 -1.92 8.19
CA GLU A 19 -30.51 -0.86 7.36
C GLU A 19 -29.51 -0.20 6.40
N HIS A 20 -28.25 -0.09 6.81
CA HIS A 20 -27.22 0.62 6.07
C HIS A 20 -25.89 -0.12 6.12
N ILE A 21 -25.25 -0.23 4.95
CA ILE A 21 -23.88 -0.72 4.82
C ILE A 21 -23.03 0.47 4.37
N VAL A 22 -22.07 0.85 5.20
CA VAL A 22 -21.06 1.86 4.85
C VAL A 22 -19.77 1.14 4.51
N LEU A 23 -19.30 1.35 3.29
CA LEU A 23 -18.11 0.71 2.77
C LEU A 23 -16.95 1.73 2.76
N LEU A 24 -15.93 1.51 3.59
CA LEU A 24 -14.74 2.35 3.67
C LEU A 24 -13.53 1.62 3.07
N MET A 25 -12.98 2.15 1.98
CA MET A 25 -11.77 1.62 1.34
C MET A 25 -10.55 2.44 1.73
N GLN A 26 -9.60 1.81 2.43
CA GLN A 26 -8.26 2.34 2.69
C GLN A 26 -7.31 2.04 1.54
N GLU A 27 -6.11 2.64 1.55
CA GLU A 27 -5.09 2.50 0.51
C GLU A 27 -3.78 1.87 1.03
N ASN A 28 -3.13 1.08 0.16
CA ASN A 28 -1.71 0.68 0.21
C ASN A 28 -1.16 0.09 1.52
N ARG A 29 -1.92 -0.76 2.21
CA ARG A 29 -1.44 -1.42 3.45
C ARG A 29 -1.82 -2.90 3.45
N SER A 30 -0.82 -3.75 3.70
CA SER A 30 -1.04 -5.19 3.89
C SER A 30 -1.60 -5.46 5.29
N PHE A 31 -2.19 -6.64 5.47
CA PHE A 31 -2.69 -7.09 6.76
C PHE A 31 -1.57 -7.10 7.81
N ASP A 32 -0.46 -7.78 7.52
CA ASP A 32 0.71 -7.89 8.41
C ASP A 32 1.28 -6.54 8.83
N HIS A 33 1.19 -5.52 7.97
CA HIS A 33 1.67 -4.19 8.27
C HIS A 33 0.85 -3.48 9.37
N TYR A 34 -0.45 -3.76 9.48
CA TYR A 34 -1.30 -3.21 10.55
C TYR A 34 -1.48 -4.18 11.71
N PHE A 35 -1.76 -5.43 11.41
CA PHE A 35 -2.28 -6.41 12.36
C PHE A 35 -1.37 -7.63 12.51
N GLY A 36 -0.16 -7.65 11.94
CA GLY A 36 0.76 -8.78 12.12
C GLY A 36 1.15 -9.06 13.57
N THR A 37 0.88 -8.14 14.51
CA THR A 37 1.05 -8.35 15.96
C THR A 37 -0.27 -8.48 16.74
N LEU A 38 -1.41 -8.62 16.05
CA LEU A 38 -2.68 -8.91 16.69
C LEU A 38 -2.65 -10.32 17.29
N SER A 39 -3.33 -10.54 18.41
CA SER A 39 -3.44 -11.88 19.01
C SER A 39 -4.46 -12.73 18.25
N ASP A 40 -4.33 -14.05 18.36
CA ASP A 40 -5.26 -15.04 17.80
C ASP A 40 -5.40 -15.01 16.26
N ILE A 41 -4.35 -14.57 15.57
CA ILE A 41 -4.18 -14.67 14.12
C ILE A 41 -2.90 -15.46 13.78
N ASP A 42 -2.74 -15.87 12.53
CA ASP A 42 -1.49 -16.42 12.00
C ASP A 42 -0.44 -15.31 11.74
N GLY A 43 -0.10 -14.55 12.79
CA GLY A 43 0.76 -13.35 12.75
C GLY A 43 2.25 -13.62 13.03
N PHE A 44 2.99 -12.57 13.40
CA PHE A 44 4.44 -12.63 13.65
C PHE A 44 4.86 -13.45 14.87
N ASP A 45 3.92 -13.81 15.74
CA ASP A 45 4.13 -14.77 16.84
C ASP A 45 4.01 -16.23 16.37
N THR A 46 3.50 -16.47 15.17
CA THR A 46 3.46 -17.78 14.52
C THR A 46 4.82 -18.11 13.90
N ALA A 47 5.38 -19.26 14.25
CA ALA A 47 6.64 -19.72 13.71
C ALA A 47 6.50 -20.07 12.21
N SER A 48 6.85 -19.13 11.35
CA SER A 48 6.77 -19.30 9.89
C SER A 48 8.06 -18.85 9.19
N PRO A 49 8.60 -19.64 8.25
CA PRO A 49 9.73 -19.23 7.43
C PRO A 49 9.37 -18.06 6.49
N LEU A 50 8.08 -17.79 6.25
CA LEU A 50 7.62 -16.72 5.36
C LEU A 50 8.01 -15.31 5.86
N PHE A 51 8.21 -15.15 7.17
CA PHE A 51 8.66 -13.87 7.73
C PHE A 51 10.17 -13.63 7.53
N GLN A 52 10.95 -14.66 7.17
CA GLN A 52 12.38 -14.55 6.92
C GLN A 52 12.65 -14.21 5.45
N GLN A 53 12.62 -12.93 5.10
CA GLN A 53 12.82 -12.47 3.73
C GLN A 53 14.31 -12.39 3.38
N LYS A 54 14.69 -13.01 2.26
CA LYS A 54 16.08 -13.12 1.81
C LYS A 54 16.52 -11.96 0.92
N GLY A 55 17.83 -11.87 0.68
CA GLY A 55 18.41 -11.03 -0.35
C GLY A 55 18.78 -9.62 0.09
N TRP A 56 18.75 -9.33 1.39
CA TRP A 56 19.06 -8.01 1.95
C TRP A 56 19.73 -8.14 3.31
N ASP A 57 20.86 -7.43 3.50
CA ASP A 57 21.51 -7.31 4.81
C ASP A 57 21.06 -6.01 5.50
N PRO A 58 20.32 -6.10 6.62
CA PRO A 58 19.85 -4.92 7.35
C PRO A 58 21.00 -4.16 8.04
N ARG A 59 22.19 -4.73 8.20
CA ARG A 59 23.36 -4.04 8.80
C ARG A 59 24.04 -3.11 7.81
N THR A 60 24.19 -3.55 6.56
CA THR A 60 24.83 -2.76 5.50
C THR A 60 23.81 -1.97 4.66
N GLN A 61 22.51 -2.27 4.81
CA GLN A 61 21.42 -1.65 4.05
C GLN A 61 21.61 -1.83 2.54
N SER A 62 21.96 -3.05 2.12
CA SER A 62 22.24 -3.39 0.73
C SER A 62 21.75 -4.79 0.37
N LEU A 63 21.63 -5.05 -0.93
CA LEU A 63 21.37 -6.40 -1.46
C LEU A 63 22.51 -7.36 -1.07
N ASP A 64 22.15 -8.51 -0.52
CA ASP A 64 23.06 -9.60 -0.18
C ASP A 64 22.31 -10.93 -0.34
N PRO A 65 22.72 -11.83 -1.26
CA PRO A 65 22.07 -13.13 -1.45
C PRO A 65 22.00 -14.02 -0.19
N SER A 66 22.90 -13.81 0.77
CA SER A 66 22.93 -14.53 2.05
C SER A 66 22.19 -13.77 3.18
N GLY A 67 21.82 -12.51 2.94
CA GLY A 67 21.15 -11.66 3.90
C GLY A 67 19.71 -12.10 4.15
N ILE A 68 19.32 -12.13 5.42
CA ILE A 68 17.95 -12.39 5.87
C ILE A 68 17.50 -11.17 6.68
N THR A 69 16.28 -10.71 6.39
CA THR A 69 15.62 -9.62 7.10
C THR A 69 14.28 -10.10 7.65
N LEU A 70 14.10 -9.93 8.96
CA LEU A 70 12.83 -10.16 9.64
C LEU A 70 11.96 -8.89 9.60
N PRO A 71 10.63 -9.00 9.77
CA PRO A 71 9.77 -7.84 9.92
C PRO A 71 10.22 -7.02 11.13
N PHE A 72 10.12 -5.71 11.05
CA PHE A 72 10.50 -4.82 12.15
C PHE A 72 9.46 -3.74 12.40
N ARG A 73 9.27 -3.38 13.66
CA ARG A 73 8.36 -2.28 14.00
C ARG A 73 8.92 -0.96 13.48
N PHE A 74 8.08 -0.16 12.82
CA PHE A 74 8.44 1.22 12.51
C PHE A 74 8.57 2.07 13.77
N ASP A 75 9.62 2.88 13.80
CA ASP A 75 9.78 3.88 14.84
C ASP A 75 8.92 5.11 14.52
N THR A 76 7.76 5.17 15.17
CA THR A 76 6.80 6.26 15.08
C THR A 76 7.08 7.42 16.05
N THR A 77 8.14 7.32 16.87
CA THR A 77 8.48 8.33 17.89
C THR A 77 9.45 9.40 17.38
N ARG A 78 10.12 9.15 16.25
CA ARG A 78 10.98 10.13 15.58
C ARG A 78 10.17 11.02 14.63
N ALA A 79 10.38 12.34 14.72
CA ALA A 79 9.82 13.34 13.81
C ALA A 79 10.16 13.00 12.33
N PRO A 80 9.32 13.41 11.36
CA PRO A 80 9.15 12.71 10.08
C PRO A 80 10.37 12.83 9.18
N PHE A 81 11.29 11.89 9.32
CA PHE A 81 12.01 11.34 8.16
C PHE A 81 11.41 9.99 7.73
N LEU A 82 10.54 9.40 8.56
CA LEU A 82 9.64 8.28 8.27
C LEU A 82 8.44 8.34 9.25
N ASN A 83 7.49 9.26 9.04
CA ASN A 83 6.19 9.12 9.70
C ASN A 83 5.46 7.92 9.08
N GLY A 84 4.81 7.09 9.89
CA GLY A 84 3.98 5.96 9.43
C GLY A 84 2.99 6.29 8.29
N ALA A 85 2.62 7.57 8.17
CA ALA A 85 1.75 8.11 7.13
C ALA A 85 2.46 8.52 5.82
N CYS A 86 3.75 8.88 5.83
CA CYS A 86 4.59 9.03 4.62
C CYS A 86 5.70 7.97 4.59
N ILE A 87 5.39 6.75 5.04
CA ILE A 87 6.22 5.58 4.79
C ILE A 87 6.49 5.52 3.29
N ASN A 88 7.76 5.35 2.95
CA ASN A 88 8.22 5.01 1.61
C ASN A 88 7.31 3.93 1.04
N ASP A 89 6.47 4.32 0.08
CA ASP A 89 5.53 3.44 -0.58
C ASP A 89 6.31 2.32 -1.27
N PRO A 90 6.16 1.05 -0.84
CA PRO A 90 6.71 -0.07 -1.59
C PRO A 90 6.10 -0.07 -2.98
N ASP A 91 6.85 -0.54 -3.96
CA ASP A 91 6.32 -0.74 -5.30
C ASP A 91 5.23 -1.81 -5.26
N HIS A 92 4.04 -1.38 -5.64
CA HIS A 92 2.83 -2.19 -5.65
C HIS A 92 2.28 -2.36 -7.08
N ASP A 93 3.07 -2.03 -8.10
CA ASP A 93 2.74 -2.33 -9.48
C ASP A 93 2.86 -3.83 -9.77
N TRP A 94 2.20 -4.24 -10.86
CA TRP A 94 2.09 -5.64 -11.30
C TRP A 94 3.44 -6.38 -11.26
N ILE A 95 4.47 -5.80 -11.87
CA ILE A 95 5.77 -6.47 -12.02
C ILE A 95 6.44 -6.68 -10.67
N ALA A 96 6.47 -5.66 -9.82
CA ALA A 96 7.15 -5.72 -8.52
C ALA A 96 6.46 -6.70 -7.57
N ILE A 97 5.13 -6.69 -7.49
CA ILE A 97 4.39 -7.61 -6.61
C ILE A 97 4.48 -9.06 -7.09
N HIS A 98 4.39 -9.32 -8.39
CA HIS A 98 4.56 -10.69 -8.89
C HIS A 98 5.98 -11.22 -8.72
N GLN A 99 7.00 -10.36 -8.87
CA GLN A 99 8.38 -10.72 -8.56
C GLN A 99 8.58 -10.98 -7.06
N SER A 100 7.92 -10.20 -6.19
CA SER A 100 7.97 -10.39 -4.74
C SER A 100 7.32 -11.71 -4.31
N TRP A 101 6.13 -12.00 -4.86
CA TRP A 101 5.38 -13.23 -4.63
C TRP A 101 6.10 -14.48 -5.14
N ASN A 102 6.95 -14.34 -6.16
CA ASN A 102 7.86 -15.38 -6.65
C ASN A 102 7.16 -16.73 -6.91
N GLY A 103 6.07 -16.71 -7.67
CA GLY A 103 5.34 -17.92 -8.06
C GLY A 103 4.74 -18.71 -6.90
N GLY A 104 4.48 -18.07 -5.76
CA GLY A 104 3.93 -18.70 -4.56
C GLY A 104 4.95 -18.97 -3.46
N ALA A 105 6.25 -18.82 -3.73
CA ALA A 105 7.28 -18.97 -2.71
C ALA A 105 7.26 -17.83 -1.67
N ASN A 106 6.76 -16.65 -2.05
CA ASN A 106 6.57 -15.48 -1.20
C ASN A 106 7.83 -15.04 -0.44
N ASP A 107 9.00 -15.11 -1.09
CA ASP A 107 10.32 -14.96 -0.46
C ASP A 107 11.24 -13.97 -1.17
N ASN A 108 10.73 -13.14 -2.07
CA ASN A 108 11.55 -12.26 -2.91
C ASN A 108 11.19 -10.77 -2.77
N TRP A 109 10.58 -10.38 -1.66
CA TRP A 109 10.10 -9.02 -1.44
C TRP A 109 11.24 -7.99 -1.50
N LEU A 110 12.33 -8.17 -0.76
CA LEU A 110 13.41 -7.18 -0.71
C LEU A 110 14.17 -7.05 -2.04
N PRO A 111 14.58 -8.13 -2.74
CA PRO A 111 15.24 -8.00 -4.04
C PRO A 111 14.32 -7.45 -5.13
N ALA A 112 13.03 -7.77 -5.11
CA ALA A 112 12.07 -7.21 -6.06
C ALA A 112 11.90 -5.70 -5.83
N GLN A 113 11.73 -5.26 -4.58
CA GLN A 113 11.58 -3.86 -4.22
C GLN A 113 12.84 -3.04 -4.51
N ALA A 114 14.04 -3.61 -4.33
CA ALA A 114 15.31 -2.94 -4.66
C ALA A 114 15.49 -2.64 -6.15
N ARG A 115 14.71 -3.25 -7.05
CA ARG A 115 14.77 -2.96 -8.49
C ARG A 115 14.10 -1.65 -8.86
N THR A 116 13.17 -1.17 -8.03
CA THR A 116 12.32 -0.01 -8.36
C THR A 116 12.35 1.06 -7.27
N ARG A 117 12.79 0.73 -6.05
CA ARG A 117 12.96 1.65 -4.94
C ARG A 117 14.44 1.85 -4.59
N SER A 118 14.75 3.00 -3.98
CA SER A 118 16.10 3.27 -3.47
C SER A 118 16.44 2.33 -2.31
N ALA A 119 17.74 2.12 -2.07
CA ALA A 119 18.21 1.28 -0.96
C ALA A 119 17.66 1.72 0.41
N ALA A 120 17.47 3.03 0.62
CA ALA A 120 16.88 3.57 1.85
C ALA A 120 15.38 3.22 2.01
N ASN A 121 14.70 2.90 0.91
CA ASN A 121 13.26 2.66 0.86
C ASN A 121 12.92 1.18 0.76
N THR A 122 13.83 0.34 0.25
CA THR A 122 13.62 -1.11 0.12
C THR A 122 13.16 -1.79 1.42
N PRO A 123 13.75 -1.50 2.61
CA PRO A 123 13.34 -2.15 3.85
C PRO A 123 11.92 -1.80 4.30
N ALA A 124 11.31 -0.74 3.76
CA ALA A 124 9.96 -0.33 4.17
C ALA A 124 8.90 -1.41 3.90
N THR A 125 9.13 -2.31 2.94
CA THR A 125 8.24 -3.46 2.68
C THR A 125 8.16 -4.45 3.85
N MET A 126 9.13 -4.42 4.77
CA MET A 126 9.22 -5.31 5.93
C MET A 126 8.76 -4.66 7.23
N GLY A 127 8.45 -3.37 7.20
CA GLY A 127 8.07 -2.66 8.41
C GLY A 127 6.59 -2.83 8.75
N TYR A 128 6.28 -2.88 10.04
CA TYR A 128 4.91 -3.00 10.56
C TYR A 128 4.62 -2.02 11.70
N HIS A 129 3.34 -1.86 12.00
CA HIS A 129 2.82 -1.09 13.11
C HIS A 129 2.33 -1.99 14.25
N THR A 130 2.44 -1.49 15.46
CA THR A 130 1.85 -2.10 16.66
C THR A 130 0.61 -1.33 17.11
N ARG A 131 -0.11 -1.90 18.07
CA ARG A 131 -1.21 -1.26 18.79
C ARG A 131 -0.90 0.16 19.29
N ARG A 132 0.34 0.44 19.69
CA ARG A 132 0.76 1.78 20.15
C ARG A 132 0.90 2.79 19.01
N ASP A 133 1.15 2.31 17.79
CA ASP A 133 1.37 3.14 16.61
C ASP A 133 0.05 3.54 15.92
N ILE A 134 -0.92 2.61 15.89
CA ILE A 134 -2.23 2.79 15.26
C ILE A 134 -3.39 2.39 16.21
N PRO A 135 -3.54 3.09 17.35
CA PRO A 135 -4.47 2.67 18.42
C PRO A 135 -5.93 2.62 17.99
N ILE A 136 -6.35 3.46 17.04
CA ILE A 136 -7.73 3.45 16.52
C ILE A 136 -8.01 2.18 15.71
N HIS A 137 -7.07 1.73 14.87
CA HIS A 137 -7.23 0.49 14.09
C HIS A 137 -7.34 -0.73 15.01
N TYR A 138 -6.52 -0.80 16.05
CA TYR A 138 -6.59 -1.88 17.03
C TYR A 138 -7.85 -1.80 17.91
N LEU A 139 -8.33 -0.61 18.26
CA LEU A 139 -9.61 -0.45 18.97
C LEU A 139 -10.77 -1.02 18.13
N LEU A 140 -10.78 -0.75 16.82
CA LEU A 140 -11.78 -1.30 15.91
C LEU A 140 -11.65 -2.82 15.79
N ALA A 141 -10.43 -3.33 15.68
CA ALA A 141 -10.16 -4.78 15.64
C ALA A 141 -10.58 -5.52 16.92
N ASP A 142 -10.46 -4.89 18.10
CA ASP A 142 -10.89 -5.50 19.36
C ASP A 142 -12.42 -5.46 19.53
N THR A 143 -13.07 -4.44 18.97
CA THR A 143 -14.50 -4.19 19.17
C THR A 143 -15.35 -4.97 18.15
N PHE A 144 -14.79 -5.20 16.96
CA PHE A 144 -15.52 -5.77 15.82
C PHE A 144 -14.74 -6.93 15.19
N THR A 145 -15.39 -7.62 14.25
CA THR A 145 -14.77 -8.72 13.51
C THR A 145 -13.69 -8.22 12.55
N VAL A 146 -12.56 -8.94 12.53
CA VAL A 146 -11.51 -8.80 11.53
C VAL A 146 -11.48 -10.05 10.64
N CYS A 147 -11.24 -9.85 9.34
CA CYS A 147 -11.01 -10.95 8.40
C CYS A 147 -9.50 -11.02 8.09
N ASP A 148 -8.80 -12.00 8.67
CA ASP A 148 -7.36 -12.24 8.49
C ASP A 148 -7.01 -13.01 7.20
N HIS A 149 -8.02 -13.61 6.55
CA HIS A 149 -7.92 -14.23 5.22
C HIS A 149 -8.71 -13.47 4.14
N TYR A 150 -8.59 -12.13 4.12
CA TYR A 150 -9.17 -11.26 3.09
C TYR A 150 -8.10 -10.75 2.12
N PHE A 151 -8.13 -11.25 0.88
CA PHE A 151 -7.10 -10.96 -0.14
C PHE A 151 -7.58 -9.96 -1.19
N CYS A 152 -6.63 -9.27 -1.82
CA CYS A 152 -6.93 -8.49 -3.02
C CYS A 152 -7.38 -9.40 -4.16
N SER A 153 -8.25 -8.90 -5.03
CA SER A 153 -8.74 -9.67 -6.18
C SER A 153 -7.63 -9.90 -7.22
N VAL A 154 -6.70 -8.95 -7.34
CA VAL A 154 -5.50 -9.06 -8.19
C VAL A 154 -4.27 -8.55 -7.44
N LEU A 155 -3.16 -9.29 -7.56
CA LEU A 155 -1.84 -8.84 -7.16
C LEU A 155 -1.39 -7.65 -8.04
N GLY A 156 -1.51 -6.44 -7.52
CA GLY A 156 -1.18 -5.24 -8.28
C GLY A 156 -1.76 -3.97 -7.66
N PRO A 157 -1.80 -2.88 -8.44
CA PRO A 157 -1.98 -1.55 -7.87
C PRO A 157 -3.43 -1.23 -7.49
N THR A 158 -3.64 0.00 -7.03
CA THR A 158 -4.94 0.50 -6.54
C THR A 158 -6.05 0.38 -7.59
N SER A 159 -5.81 0.78 -8.84
CA SER A 159 -6.87 0.91 -9.85
C SER A 159 -7.59 -0.41 -10.17
N PRO A 160 -6.90 -1.54 -10.48
CA PRO A 160 -7.57 -2.82 -10.69
C PRO A 160 -8.39 -3.30 -9.48
N ASN A 161 -7.85 -3.19 -8.27
CA ASN A 161 -8.54 -3.67 -7.07
C ASN A 161 -9.74 -2.81 -6.68
N ARG A 162 -9.68 -1.49 -6.94
CA ARG A 162 -10.84 -0.60 -6.73
C ARG A 162 -11.97 -0.89 -7.73
N LEU A 163 -11.66 -1.29 -8.96
CA LEU A 163 -12.66 -1.76 -9.92
C LEU A 163 -13.30 -3.07 -9.43
N TYR A 164 -12.50 -4.08 -9.05
CA TYR A 164 -13.03 -5.32 -8.48
C TYR A 164 -13.94 -5.09 -7.27
N TRP A 165 -13.58 -4.18 -6.38
CA TRP A 165 -14.40 -3.87 -5.21
C TRP A 165 -15.77 -3.29 -5.56
N LEU A 166 -15.86 -2.52 -6.65
CA LEU A 166 -17.11 -1.89 -7.09
C LEU A 166 -17.96 -2.79 -7.98
N SER A 167 -17.34 -3.62 -8.82
CA SER A 167 -18.04 -4.32 -9.92
C SER A 167 -17.76 -5.82 -9.99
N ALA A 168 -16.88 -6.35 -9.13
CA ALA A 168 -16.32 -7.70 -9.23
C ALA A 168 -15.64 -7.99 -10.58
N TRP A 169 -15.24 -6.96 -11.35
CA TRP A 169 -14.67 -7.11 -12.69
C TRP A 169 -13.73 -5.96 -13.08
N ILE A 170 -12.63 -6.27 -13.79
CA ILE A 170 -11.65 -5.26 -14.25
C ILE A 170 -11.64 -5.03 -15.76
N ASP A 171 -12.46 -5.76 -16.52
CA ASP A 171 -12.48 -5.71 -17.98
C ASP A 171 -11.07 -5.94 -18.57
N PRO A 172 -10.51 -7.17 -18.40
CA PRO A 172 -9.14 -7.45 -18.82
C PRO A 172 -8.94 -7.30 -20.34
N ALA A 173 -10.01 -7.41 -21.13
CA ALA A 173 -9.99 -7.17 -22.57
C ALA A 173 -10.10 -5.68 -22.95
N GLY A 174 -10.40 -4.80 -21.99
CA GLY A 174 -10.54 -3.35 -22.22
C GLY A 174 -11.72 -2.95 -23.10
N THR A 175 -12.71 -3.83 -23.28
CA THR A 175 -13.84 -3.61 -24.20
C THR A 175 -14.92 -2.68 -23.66
N ASN A 176 -14.94 -2.44 -22.35
CA ASN A 176 -15.97 -1.69 -21.63
C ASN A 176 -15.37 -0.52 -20.82
N GLY A 177 -14.26 0.05 -21.28
CA GLY A 177 -13.59 1.17 -20.62
C GLY A 177 -12.76 0.76 -19.39
N GLY A 178 -12.26 -0.47 -19.36
CA GLY A 178 -11.39 -1.01 -18.32
C GLY A 178 -10.18 -0.14 -17.96
N HIS A 179 -9.40 -0.57 -16.98
CA HIS A 179 -8.28 0.19 -16.41
C HIS A 179 -7.41 0.91 -17.47
N TRP A 180 -7.23 2.22 -17.28
CA TRP A 180 -6.51 3.11 -18.20
C TRP A 180 -5.02 2.73 -18.32
N TRP A 181 -4.66 1.94 -19.34
CA TRP A 181 -3.26 1.62 -19.65
C TRP A 181 -2.54 2.66 -20.53
N ARG A 182 -3.26 3.62 -21.10
CA ARG A 182 -2.67 4.67 -21.95
C ARG A 182 -3.37 6.00 -21.74
N PRO A 183 -2.65 7.10 -21.43
CA PRO A 183 -3.20 8.42 -21.72
C PRO A 183 -3.50 8.48 -23.23
N PRO A 184 -4.64 9.07 -23.64
CA PRO A 184 -4.90 9.29 -25.06
C PRO A 184 -3.71 10.06 -25.66
N PRO A 185 -3.27 9.73 -26.89
CA PRO A 185 -2.26 10.56 -27.56
C PRO A 185 -2.77 12.00 -27.54
N PRO A 186 -1.88 12.99 -27.30
CA PRO A 186 -2.30 14.39 -27.27
C PRO A 186 -3.06 14.66 -28.55
N ARG A 187 -4.34 15.04 -28.42
CA ARG A 187 -5.14 15.45 -29.57
C ARG A 187 -4.33 16.54 -30.24
N ARG A 188 -3.89 16.30 -31.47
CA ARG A 188 -3.43 17.36 -32.37
C ARG A 188 -4.66 18.25 -32.64
N SER A 189 -4.93 19.19 -31.73
CA SER A 189 -5.76 20.33 -32.07
C SER A 189 -4.97 21.15 -33.08
N GLY A 190 -5.48 21.18 -34.31
CA GLY A 190 -5.05 22.15 -35.29
C GLY A 190 -5.24 23.55 -34.72
N ARG A 191 -4.17 24.35 -34.81
CA ARG A 191 -4.11 25.81 -34.73
C ARG A 191 -5.08 26.53 -33.77
N SER A 192 -4.52 27.01 -32.67
CA SER A 192 -4.81 28.37 -32.18
C SER A 192 -3.49 29.09 -31.87
N THR A 193 -3.19 30.05 -32.73
CA THR A 193 -2.35 31.25 -32.57
C THR A 193 -1.40 31.35 -31.36
N GLY A 194 -0.09 31.29 -31.67
CA GLY A 194 0.91 32.30 -31.30
C GLY A 194 1.19 32.61 -29.83
N ALA A 195 2.28 32.05 -29.31
CA ALA A 195 3.31 32.82 -28.61
C ALA A 195 4.64 32.06 -28.75
N SER A 196 5.59 32.62 -29.50
CA SER A 196 6.94 32.07 -29.57
C SER A 196 7.67 32.38 -28.28
N CYS A 197 8.32 31.39 -27.67
CA CYS A 197 9.45 31.65 -26.79
C CYS A 197 10.60 30.73 -27.23
N ARG A 198 11.65 31.36 -27.77
CA ARG A 198 12.86 30.71 -28.29
C ARG A 198 13.57 29.97 -27.18
N ARG A 199 14.16 28.82 -27.52
CA ARG A 199 15.20 28.18 -26.71
C ARG A 199 16.39 29.13 -26.63
N THR A 200 16.74 29.55 -25.43
CA THR A 200 18.09 29.99 -25.09
C THR A 200 18.73 28.89 -24.24
N SER A 201 19.93 28.51 -24.68
CA SER A 201 20.87 27.60 -24.04
C SER A 201 21.32 28.08 -22.65
N ALA A 202 21.44 27.16 -21.69
CA ALA A 202 22.55 27.00 -20.72
C ALA A 202 22.09 26.31 -19.41
N MET A 203 22.89 25.37 -18.91
CA MET A 203 22.89 24.85 -17.51
C MET A 203 23.39 25.92 -16.50
N PRO A 204 23.50 25.68 -15.16
CA PRO A 204 22.75 24.81 -14.23
C PRO A 204 22.28 25.55 -12.92
N ALA A 205 21.52 24.84 -12.08
CA ALA A 205 21.32 25.01 -10.63
C ALA A 205 20.74 26.34 -10.06
N SER A 206 19.57 26.25 -9.40
CA SER A 206 19.34 26.76 -8.03
C SER A 206 17.89 26.57 -7.58
N VAL A 207 17.76 26.41 -6.26
CA VAL A 207 16.57 26.17 -5.45
C VAL A 207 15.55 27.31 -5.58
N GLY A 208 14.26 26.98 -5.75
CA GLY A 208 13.17 27.95 -5.82
C GLY A 208 11.88 27.43 -5.21
N ARG A 209 11.55 27.94 -4.03
CA ARG A 209 10.34 27.72 -3.22
C ARG A 209 9.10 28.25 -3.97
N CYS A 210 8.03 27.46 -4.11
CA CYS A 210 6.73 27.96 -4.60
C CYS A 210 5.72 28.02 -3.46
N THR A 211 5.38 29.23 -3.03
CA THR A 211 4.14 29.53 -2.29
C THR A 211 3.08 30.00 -3.28
N ALA A 212 1.92 29.36 -3.30
CA ALA A 212 0.76 29.78 -4.09
C ALA A 212 -0.29 30.40 -3.16
N THR A 213 -0.62 31.67 -3.39
CA THR A 213 -1.82 32.34 -2.87
C THR A 213 -3.00 32.09 -3.80
N SER A 214 -4.15 31.88 -3.17
CA SER A 214 -5.48 31.64 -3.75
C SER A 214 -6.04 32.82 -4.54
N HIS A 215 -6.73 32.51 -5.64
CA HIS A 215 -8.01 33.12 -6.05
C HIS A 215 -8.97 31.99 -6.44
#